data_AF-A0A9D6STJ8-F1
#
_entry.id   AF-A0A9D6STJ8-F1
#
_cell.length_a   1.000
_cell.length_b   1.000
_cell.length_c   1.000
_cell.angle_alpha   90.00
_cell.angle_beta   90.00
_cell.angle_gamma   90.00
#
_symmetry.space_group_name_H-M   'P 1'
#
loop_
_entity.id
_entity.type
_entity.pdbx_description
1 polymer ?
#
loop_
_entity_poly.entity_id
_entity_poly.type
_entity_poly.pdbx_seq_one_letter_code
_entity_poly.pdbx_strand_id
1 'polypeptide(L)'
;MIAEGKDLPSLTMFEAEEEFKKYHNRLRQELDEADWNFQIAKYISDMTNEYRRELNQAPAFWNLTIKAHLFTSLIHLNNLFGKKEKEKFLHMDNFLDFVRNNLSIFEHKHFKRRLKVAGRYNELAAGFISIVNAEKVKQDTEKLGKLPISSLKAWRNKVLSHIDRDFVKAGTNIPAKHPIKTKHVQEIIDALDKMLNEYELAFDFSTWSRRLPIGDDIKNILDAIKYKLEANKASRLKR
;
A
#
# COMPACT_ATOMS: atom_id res chain seq x y z
N MET A 1 -37.32 -6.71 -26.44
CA MET A 1 -35.99 -7.16 -26.91
C MET A 1 -35.05 -7.08 -25.73
N ILE A 2 -34.71 -8.25 -25.18
CA ILE A 2 -33.77 -8.38 -24.06
C ILE A 2 -32.38 -8.26 -24.69
N ALA A 3 -31.59 -7.28 -24.23
CA ALA A 3 -30.22 -7.13 -24.67
C ALA A 3 -29.42 -8.32 -24.14
N GLU A 4 -28.98 -9.18 -25.06
CA GLU A 4 -28.10 -10.30 -24.82
C GLU A 4 -26.83 -9.81 -24.12
N GLY A 5 -26.53 -10.45 -22.99
CA GLY A 5 -25.26 -10.29 -22.31
C GLY A 5 -24.15 -10.70 -23.28
N LYS A 6 -23.27 -9.75 -23.60
CA LYS A 6 -22.00 -10.07 -24.23
C LYS A 6 -21.18 -10.86 -23.22
N ASP A 7 -21.23 -12.18 -23.31
CA ASP A 7 -20.25 -13.04 -22.67
C ASP A 7 -18.87 -12.62 -23.20
N LEU A 8 -18.09 -11.98 -22.33
CA LEU A 8 -16.68 -11.77 -22.55
C LEU A 8 -16.05 -13.16 -22.78
N PRO A 9 -15.19 -13.34 -23.80
CA PRO A 9 -14.55 -14.62 -24.04
C PRO A 9 -13.82 -15.06 -22.78
N SER A 10 -14.09 -16.28 -22.30
CA SER A 10 -13.41 -16.83 -21.14
C SER A 10 -11.92 -16.89 -21.42
N LEU A 11 -11.11 -16.23 -20.58
CA LEU A 11 -9.66 -16.28 -20.67
C LEU A 11 -9.20 -17.75 -20.66
N THR A 12 -8.21 -18.07 -21.48
CA THR A 12 -7.52 -19.35 -21.32
C THR A 12 -6.83 -19.39 -19.96
N MET A 13 -6.62 -20.59 -19.42
CA MET A 13 -5.95 -20.77 -18.13
C MET A 13 -4.58 -20.07 -18.06
N PHE A 14 -3.83 -20.06 -19.16
CA PHE A 14 -2.52 -19.41 -19.23
C PHE A 14 -2.64 -17.88 -19.21
N GLU A 15 -3.61 -17.32 -19.95
CA GLU A 15 -3.88 -15.89 -19.93
C GLU A 15 -4.32 -15.42 -18.54
N ALA A 16 -5.18 -16.18 -17.86
CA ALA A 16 -5.61 -15.89 -16.49
C ALA A 16 -4.44 -15.92 -15.49
N GLU A 17 -3.50 -16.87 -15.62
CA GLU A 17 -2.29 -16.90 -14.77
C GLU A 17 -1.39 -15.69 -15.00
N GLU A 18 -1.20 -15.26 -16.26
CA GLU A 18 -0.37 -14.10 -16.59
C GLU A 18 -1.05 -12.77 -16.19
N GLU A 19 -2.37 -12.67 -16.36
CA GLU A 19 -3.15 -11.52 -15.93
C GLU A 19 -3.16 -11.40 -14.40
N PHE A 20 -3.30 -12.52 -13.68
CA PHE A 20 -3.16 -12.55 -12.22
C PHE A 20 -1.83 -11.95 -11.77
N LYS A 21 -0.70 -12.42 -12.32
CA LYS A 21 0.63 -11.89 -11.96
C LYS A 21 0.74 -10.40 -12.22
N LYS A 22 0.26 -9.93 -13.37
CA LYS A 22 0.31 -8.51 -13.73
C LYS A 22 -0.51 -7.66 -12.76
N TYR A 23 -1.73 -8.10 -12.44
CA TYR A 23 -2.60 -7.40 -11.49
C TYR A 23 -2.01 -7.40 -10.08
N HIS A 24 -1.57 -8.55 -9.61
CA HIS A 24 -0.95 -8.69 -8.30
C HIS A 24 0.30 -7.81 -8.17
N ASN A 25 1.25 -7.92 -9.11
CA ASN A 25 2.49 -7.13 -9.08
C ASN A 25 2.21 -5.62 -9.10
N ARG A 26 1.23 -5.17 -9.88
CA ARG A 26 0.89 -3.76 -9.94
C ARG A 26 0.28 -3.26 -8.63
N LEU A 27 -0.64 -4.03 -8.03
CA LEU A 27 -1.23 -3.69 -6.72
C LEU A 27 -0.19 -3.73 -5.60
N ARG A 28 0.71 -4.71 -5.65
CA ARG A 28 1.83 -4.82 -4.74
C ARG A 28 2.74 -3.60 -4.83
N GLN A 29 3.11 -3.18 -6.03
CA GLN A 29 3.92 -1.98 -6.23
C GLN A 29 3.26 -0.74 -5.62
N GLU A 30 1.96 -0.52 -5.86
CA GLU A 30 1.25 0.61 -5.25
C GLU A 30 1.22 0.50 -3.72
N LEU A 31 1.03 -0.69 -3.16
CA LEU A 31 1.03 -0.90 -1.72
C LEU A 31 2.42 -0.67 -1.10
N ASP A 32 3.48 -1.15 -1.74
CA ASP A 32 4.85 -1.03 -1.25
C ASP A 32 5.29 0.45 -1.28
N GLU A 33 5.01 1.17 -2.37
CA GLU A 33 5.24 2.63 -2.45
C GLU A 33 4.45 3.37 -1.37
N ALA A 34 3.20 2.97 -1.11
CA ALA A 34 2.39 3.54 -0.05
C ALA A 34 3.00 3.31 1.34
N ASP A 35 3.40 2.07 1.64
CA ASP A 35 3.96 1.68 2.93
C ASP A 35 5.31 2.36 3.15
N TRP A 36 6.21 2.31 2.19
CA TRP A 36 7.54 2.89 2.32
C TRP A 36 7.50 4.39 2.64
N ASN A 37 6.71 5.14 1.88
CA ASN A 37 6.52 6.55 2.14
C ASN A 37 5.83 6.81 3.49
N PHE A 38 4.88 5.98 3.88
CA PHE A 38 4.24 6.09 5.19
C PHE A 38 5.23 5.86 6.34
N GLN A 39 6.04 4.81 6.25
CA GLN A 39 7.04 4.47 7.27
C GLN A 39 8.08 5.58 7.40
N ILE A 40 8.53 6.20 6.30
CA ILE A 40 9.46 7.35 6.36
C ILE A 40 8.81 8.53 7.08
N ALA A 41 7.60 8.93 6.67
CA ALA A 41 6.90 10.06 7.28
C ALA A 41 6.67 9.84 8.77
N LYS A 42 6.25 8.62 9.13
CA LYS A 42 6.05 8.19 10.52
C LYS A 42 7.36 8.22 11.30
N TYR A 43 8.44 7.65 10.75
CA TYR A 43 9.74 7.57 11.41
C TYR A 43 10.30 8.96 11.75
N ILE A 44 10.33 9.89 10.79
CA ILE A 44 10.78 11.27 11.04
C ILE A 44 9.89 11.96 12.08
N SER A 45 8.57 11.75 12.02
CA SER A 45 7.63 12.31 12.99
C SER A 45 7.88 11.78 14.41
N ASP A 46 8.05 10.47 14.56
CA ASP A 46 8.32 9.80 15.84
C ASP A 46 9.66 10.27 16.45
N MET A 47 10.66 10.55 15.59
CA MET A 47 11.98 11.04 16.00
C MET A 47 11.98 12.49 16.51
N THR A 48 10.88 13.22 16.35
CA THR A 48 10.77 14.62 16.80
C THR A 48 10.98 14.77 18.30
N ASN A 49 10.65 13.76 19.10
CA ASN A 49 10.83 13.81 20.54
C ASN A 49 12.30 13.73 20.96
N GLU A 50 13.10 12.93 20.26
CA GLU A 50 14.51 12.69 20.60
C GLU A 50 15.45 13.68 19.90
N TYR A 51 15.17 14.01 18.64
CA TYR A 51 16.04 14.82 17.78
C TYR A 51 15.46 16.21 17.49
N ARG A 52 14.67 16.77 18.43
CA ARG A 52 14.00 18.07 18.25
C ARG A 52 14.97 19.19 17.87
N ARG A 53 16.14 19.23 18.51
CA ARG A 53 17.15 20.27 18.31
C ARG A 53 17.76 20.20 16.91
N GLU A 54 18.00 18.98 16.44
CA GLU A 54 18.59 18.64 15.15
C GLU A 54 17.59 18.93 14.02
N LEU A 55 16.34 18.52 14.16
CA LEU A 55 15.27 18.83 13.22
C LEU A 55 15.00 20.34 13.14
N ASN A 56 15.13 21.06 14.25
CA ASN A 56 15.00 22.53 14.27
C ASN A 56 16.15 23.27 13.57
N GLN A 57 17.20 22.60 13.08
CA GLN A 57 18.20 23.24 12.24
C GLN A 57 17.68 23.57 10.84
N ALA A 58 16.66 22.83 10.37
CA ALA A 58 16.06 23.02 9.05
C ALA A 58 14.54 22.73 9.09
N PRO A 59 13.75 23.46 9.89
CA PRO A 59 12.36 23.10 10.18
C PRO A 59 11.47 23.10 8.93
N ALA A 60 11.72 24.00 7.98
CA ALA A 60 10.98 24.02 6.71
C ALA A 60 11.25 22.78 5.87
N PHE A 61 12.51 22.35 5.76
CA PHE A 61 12.91 21.15 5.03
C PHE A 61 12.21 19.91 5.59
N TRP A 62 12.37 19.63 6.89
CA TRP A 62 11.80 18.44 7.50
C TRP A 62 10.27 18.40 7.43
N ASN A 63 9.61 19.55 7.62
CA ASN A 63 8.16 19.65 7.48
C ASN A 63 7.68 19.36 6.06
N LEU A 64 8.39 19.86 5.04
CA LEU A 64 8.07 19.58 3.64
C LEU A 64 8.33 18.11 3.30
N THR A 65 9.42 17.53 3.79
CA THR A 65 9.76 16.11 3.60
C THR A 65 8.71 15.19 4.19
N ILE A 66 8.30 15.40 5.46
CA ILE A 66 7.24 14.60 6.09
C ILE A 66 5.94 14.70 5.29
N LYS A 67 5.54 15.92 4.89
CA LYS A 67 4.31 16.13 4.10
C LYS A 67 4.37 15.46 2.73
N ALA A 68 5.51 15.54 2.04
CA ALA A 68 5.69 14.93 0.74
C ALA A 68 5.52 13.41 0.82
N HIS A 69 6.22 12.75 1.74
CA HIS A 69 6.08 11.31 1.95
C HIS A 69 4.66 10.92 2.38
N LEU A 70 4.05 11.66 3.30
CA LEU A 70 2.66 11.38 3.68
C LEU A 70 1.70 11.51 2.48
N PHE A 71 1.84 12.55 1.65
CA PHE A 71 0.96 12.74 0.50
C PHE A 71 1.19 11.67 -0.57
N THR A 72 2.44 11.33 -0.87
CA THR A 72 2.79 10.22 -1.78
C THR A 72 2.14 8.92 -1.30
N SER A 73 2.25 8.60 -0.01
CA SER A 73 1.60 7.42 0.56
C SER A 73 0.08 7.43 0.35
N LEU A 74 -0.58 8.56 0.64
CA LEU A 74 -2.03 8.68 0.45
C LEU A 74 -2.45 8.62 -1.01
N ILE A 75 -1.63 9.08 -1.96
CA ILE A 75 -1.90 8.95 -3.40
C ILE A 75 -1.91 7.48 -3.80
N HIS A 76 -0.86 6.74 -3.45
CA HIS A 76 -0.75 5.32 -3.76
C HIS A 76 -1.86 4.49 -3.11
N LEU A 77 -2.18 4.72 -1.84
CA LEU A 77 -3.32 4.07 -1.20
C LEU A 77 -4.64 4.38 -1.90
N ASN A 78 -4.84 5.63 -2.36
CA ASN A 78 -6.04 5.99 -3.10
C ASN A 78 -6.19 5.27 -4.45
N ASN A 79 -5.08 4.85 -5.07
CA ASN A 79 -5.13 4.07 -6.31
C ASN A 79 -5.65 2.65 -6.09
N LEU A 80 -5.43 2.09 -4.89
CA LEU A 80 -5.91 0.75 -4.51
C LEU A 80 -7.43 0.70 -4.29
N PHE A 81 -8.11 1.87 -4.22
CA PHE A 81 -9.55 1.98 -4.02
C PHE A 81 -10.24 2.73 -5.17
N GLY A 82 -11.09 2.03 -5.91
CA GLY A 82 -11.89 2.58 -7.00
C GLY A 82 -13.38 2.73 -6.66
N LYS A 83 -14.13 3.35 -7.58
CA LYS A 83 -15.57 3.11 -7.68
C LYS A 83 -15.74 1.93 -8.61
N LYS A 84 -16.53 0.92 -8.21
CA LYS A 84 -16.82 -0.28 -9.03
C LYS A 84 -17.28 0.05 -10.46
N GLU A 85 -17.98 1.18 -10.62
CA GLU A 85 -18.47 1.71 -11.91
C GLU A 85 -17.34 2.11 -12.89
N LYS A 86 -16.09 2.19 -12.44
CA LYS A 86 -14.93 2.44 -13.29
C LYS A 86 -14.18 1.13 -13.55
N GLU A 87 -14.85 0.17 -14.17
CA GLU A 87 -14.35 -1.17 -14.54
C GLU A 87 -12.98 -1.16 -15.27
N LYS A 88 -12.59 -0.02 -15.85
CA LYS A 88 -11.34 0.13 -16.61
C LYS A 88 -10.07 0.31 -15.75
N PHE A 89 -10.17 0.43 -14.43
CA PHE A 89 -8.99 0.67 -13.58
C PHE A 89 -8.73 -0.51 -12.66
N LEU A 90 -7.45 -0.86 -12.49
CA LEU A 90 -7.04 -1.87 -11.53
C LEU A 90 -7.10 -1.30 -10.11
N HIS A 91 -7.89 -1.95 -9.26
CA HIS A 91 -8.00 -1.68 -7.83
C HIS A 91 -8.37 -2.98 -7.09
N MET A 92 -8.34 -2.98 -5.76
CA MET A 92 -8.53 -4.19 -4.96
C MET A 92 -9.86 -4.90 -5.23
N ASP A 93 -10.99 -4.17 -5.37
CA ASP A 93 -12.27 -4.80 -5.71
C ASP A 93 -12.20 -5.57 -7.06
N ASN A 94 -11.65 -4.95 -8.10
CA ASN A 94 -11.56 -5.59 -9.43
C ASN A 94 -10.60 -6.77 -9.43
N PHE A 95 -9.53 -6.73 -8.62
CA PHE A 95 -8.65 -7.87 -8.42
C PHE A 95 -9.36 -9.02 -7.71
N LEU A 96 -10.15 -8.76 -6.67
CA LEU A 96 -10.92 -9.79 -5.99
C LEU A 96 -12.03 -10.37 -6.89
N ASP A 97 -12.67 -9.53 -7.71
CA ASP A 97 -13.66 -9.98 -8.70
C ASP A 97 -12.99 -10.83 -9.79
N PHE A 98 -11.79 -10.44 -10.27
CA PHE A 98 -10.98 -11.24 -11.17
C PHE A 98 -10.64 -12.61 -10.56
N VAL A 99 -10.16 -12.64 -9.31
CA VAL A 99 -9.84 -13.90 -8.62
C VAL A 99 -11.08 -14.77 -8.45
N ARG A 100 -12.23 -14.19 -8.10
CA ARG A 100 -13.52 -14.92 -7.99
C ARG A 100 -13.86 -15.64 -9.30
N ASN A 101 -13.65 -14.98 -10.43
CA ASN A 101 -13.98 -15.51 -11.76
C ASN A 101 -12.93 -16.52 -12.28
N ASN A 102 -11.74 -16.55 -11.67
CA ASN A 102 -10.61 -17.36 -12.12
C ASN A 102 -10.06 -18.28 -11.01
N LEU A 103 -10.91 -18.74 -10.09
CA LEU A 103 -10.49 -19.58 -8.94
C LEU A 103 -9.73 -20.84 -9.35
N SER A 104 -9.98 -21.36 -10.56
CA SER A 104 -9.32 -22.55 -11.09
C SER A 104 -7.79 -22.40 -11.18
N ILE A 105 -7.24 -21.18 -11.32
CA ILE A 105 -5.79 -20.96 -11.31
C ILE A 105 -5.16 -21.33 -9.95
N PHE A 106 -5.94 -21.38 -8.87
CA PHE A 106 -5.47 -21.74 -7.53
C PHE A 106 -5.64 -23.22 -7.20
N GLU A 107 -6.16 -24.03 -8.12
CA GLU A 107 -6.26 -25.48 -7.91
C GLU A 107 -4.87 -26.13 -7.82
N HIS A 108 -4.76 -27.17 -6.99
CA HIS A 108 -3.50 -27.86 -6.73
C HIS A 108 -2.79 -28.35 -8.01
N LYS A 109 -3.56 -28.79 -9.02
CA LYS A 109 -2.99 -29.24 -10.30
C LYS A 109 -2.24 -28.13 -11.06
N HIS A 110 -2.77 -26.90 -11.03
CA HIS A 110 -2.19 -25.75 -11.70
C HIS A 110 -1.03 -25.16 -10.89
N PHE A 111 -1.18 -25.08 -9.57
CA PHE A 111 -0.10 -24.74 -8.64
C PHE A 111 1.13 -25.66 -8.82
N LYS A 112 0.92 -26.97 -8.78
CA LYS A 112 1.97 -27.97 -9.00
C LYS A 112 2.66 -27.81 -10.34
N ARG A 113 1.89 -27.56 -11.41
CA ARG A 113 2.44 -27.30 -12.75
C ARG A 113 3.37 -26.08 -12.72
N ARG A 114 2.90 -24.94 -12.22
CA ARG A 114 3.67 -23.68 -12.19
C ARG A 114 4.98 -23.84 -11.43
N LEU A 115 4.93 -24.42 -10.23
CA LEU A 115 6.14 -24.61 -9.41
C LEU A 115 7.13 -25.60 -10.02
N LYS A 116 6.65 -26.65 -10.71
CA LYS A 116 7.54 -27.58 -11.41
C LYS A 116 8.28 -26.89 -12.56
N VAL A 117 7.56 -26.10 -13.36
CA VAL A 117 8.16 -25.31 -14.45
C VAL A 117 9.20 -24.33 -13.90
N ALA A 118 8.92 -23.72 -12.74
CA ALA A 118 9.84 -22.80 -12.08
C ALA A 118 10.96 -23.47 -11.26
N GLY A 119 11.04 -24.81 -11.22
CA GLY A 119 12.04 -25.53 -10.42
C GLY A 119 11.91 -25.37 -8.89
N ARG A 120 10.72 -25.00 -8.39
CA ARG A 120 10.45 -24.70 -6.97
C ARG A 120 9.52 -25.71 -6.27
N TYR A 121 9.09 -26.76 -6.96
CA TYR A 121 8.22 -27.78 -6.37
C TYR A 121 9.00 -28.77 -5.50
N ASN A 122 8.93 -28.60 -4.18
CA ASN A 122 9.58 -29.45 -3.17
C ASN A 122 8.54 -30.13 -2.22
N GLU A 123 9.01 -30.83 -1.19
CA GLU A 123 8.14 -31.52 -0.22
C GLU A 123 7.21 -30.55 0.53
N LEU A 124 7.67 -29.35 0.87
CA LEU A 124 6.86 -28.32 1.52
C LEU A 124 5.73 -27.85 0.61
N ALA A 125 6.03 -27.58 -0.66
CA ALA A 125 5.03 -27.21 -1.66
C ALA A 125 4.05 -28.36 -1.95
N ALA A 126 4.50 -29.62 -1.89
CA ALA A 126 3.64 -30.77 -2.11
C ALA A 126 2.56 -30.93 -1.02
N GLY A 127 2.89 -30.54 0.23
CA GLY A 127 1.94 -30.52 1.35
C GLY A 127 1.08 -29.25 1.45
N PHE A 128 1.31 -28.25 0.60
CA PHE A 128 0.60 -26.97 0.68
C PHE A 128 -0.85 -27.08 0.19
N ILE A 129 -1.78 -26.60 1.01
CA ILE A 129 -3.20 -26.51 0.70
C ILE A 129 -3.57 -25.03 0.57
N SER A 130 -3.97 -24.63 -0.64
CA SER A 130 -4.42 -23.27 -0.90
C SER A 130 -5.67 -22.94 -0.08
N ILE A 131 -5.65 -21.80 0.61
CA ILE A 131 -6.81 -21.24 1.31
C ILE A 131 -7.71 -20.41 0.38
N VAL A 132 -7.28 -20.16 -0.85
CA VAL A 132 -8.02 -19.32 -1.81
C VAL A 132 -9.15 -20.13 -2.43
N ASN A 133 -10.36 -19.76 -2.04
CA ASN A 133 -11.62 -20.30 -2.55
C ASN A 133 -12.69 -19.18 -2.56
N ALA A 134 -13.90 -19.48 -3.04
CA ALA A 134 -14.97 -18.48 -3.15
C ALA A 134 -15.31 -17.80 -1.82
N GLU A 135 -15.29 -18.55 -0.71
CA GLU A 135 -15.58 -18.02 0.62
C GLU A 135 -14.48 -17.08 1.11
N LYS A 136 -13.21 -17.43 0.90
CA LYS A 136 -12.08 -16.55 1.19
C LYS A 136 -12.16 -15.22 0.43
N VAL A 137 -12.47 -15.27 -0.87
CA VAL A 137 -12.64 -14.05 -1.69
C VAL A 137 -13.79 -13.18 -1.18
N LYS A 138 -14.89 -13.80 -0.76
CA LYS A 138 -16.03 -13.10 -0.15
C LYS A 138 -15.62 -12.42 1.17
N GLN A 139 -14.94 -13.13 2.06
CA GLN A 139 -14.44 -12.58 3.32
C GLN A 139 -13.50 -11.40 3.11
N ASP A 140 -12.59 -11.49 2.14
CA ASP A 140 -11.68 -10.38 1.81
C ASP A 140 -12.42 -9.19 1.21
N THR A 141 -13.44 -9.44 0.37
CA THR A 141 -14.30 -8.38 -0.18
C THR A 141 -15.04 -7.64 0.95
N GLU A 142 -15.61 -8.37 1.91
CA GLU A 142 -16.27 -7.78 3.07
C GLU A 142 -15.29 -7.01 3.96
N LYS A 143 -14.10 -7.57 4.19
CA LYS A 143 -13.05 -6.92 4.96
C LYS A 143 -12.58 -5.63 4.30
N LEU A 144 -12.40 -5.62 2.98
CA LEU A 144 -12.05 -4.45 2.18
C LEU A 144 -13.11 -3.34 2.37
N GLY A 145 -14.39 -3.69 2.35
CA GLY A 145 -15.50 -2.76 2.59
C GLY A 145 -15.55 -2.16 3.99
N LYS A 146 -14.93 -2.81 4.99
CA LYS A 146 -14.87 -2.36 6.38
C LYS A 146 -13.64 -1.50 6.71
N LEU A 147 -12.70 -1.33 5.78
CA LEU A 147 -11.48 -0.55 6.03
C LEU A 147 -11.79 0.95 6.24
N PRO A 148 -11.02 1.66 7.09
CA PRO A 148 -11.26 3.07 7.44
C PRO A 148 -10.82 4.06 6.33
N ILE A 149 -11.30 3.89 5.11
CA ILE A 149 -10.89 4.63 3.91
C ILE A 149 -11.64 5.95 3.68
N SER A 150 -12.57 6.32 4.56
CA SER A 150 -13.41 7.51 4.39
C SER A 150 -12.59 8.81 4.37
N SER A 151 -11.64 8.95 5.29
CA SER A 151 -10.72 10.10 5.30
C SER A 151 -9.81 10.11 4.07
N LEU A 152 -9.32 8.95 3.64
CA LEU A 152 -8.48 8.80 2.44
C LEU A 152 -9.22 9.28 1.17
N LYS A 153 -10.48 8.85 1.00
CA LYS A 153 -11.36 9.28 -0.09
C LYS A 153 -11.66 10.78 -0.04
N ALA A 154 -11.90 11.33 1.15
CA ALA A 154 -12.13 12.77 1.32
C ALA A 154 -10.91 13.59 0.89
N TRP A 155 -9.70 13.15 1.27
CA TRP A 155 -8.45 13.77 0.88
C TRP A 155 -8.21 13.73 -0.62
N ARG A 156 -8.46 12.59 -1.27
CA ARG A 156 -8.39 12.47 -2.73
C ARG A 156 -9.25 13.52 -3.43
N ASN A 157 -10.52 13.61 -3.03
CA ASN A 157 -11.50 14.43 -3.72
C ASN A 157 -11.32 15.93 -3.45
N LYS A 158 -10.79 16.29 -2.27
CA LYS A 158 -10.82 17.70 -1.79
C LYS A 158 -9.45 18.35 -1.67
N VAL A 159 -8.37 17.56 -1.58
CA VAL A 159 -7.00 18.06 -1.35
C VAL A 159 -6.08 17.69 -2.51
N LEU A 160 -6.14 16.44 -2.98
CA LEU A 160 -5.13 15.91 -3.91
C LEU A 160 -5.50 16.09 -5.39
N SER A 161 -6.78 16.12 -5.74
CA SER A 161 -7.19 16.17 -7.15
C SER A 161 -7.42 17.60 -7.64
N HIS A 162 -8.20 18.43 -6.92
CA HIS A 162 -8.50 19.82 -7.29
C HIS A 162 -8.76 20.65 -6.02
N ILE A 163 -8.48 21.96 -6.06
CA ILE A 163 -8.95 22.90 -5.04
C ILE A 163 -10.46 23.06 -5.22
N ASP A 164 -11.23 22.52 -4.28
CA ASP A 164 -12.68 22.61 -4.31
C ASP A 164 -13.14 24.05 -3.99
N ARG A 165 -13.84 24.67 -4.94
CA ARG A 165 -14.32 26.06 -4.85
C ARG A 165 -15.22 26.27 -3.64
N ASP A 166 -16.04 25.29 -3.28
CA ASP A 166 -16.96 25.41 -2.15
C ASP A 166 -16.20 25.32 -0.82
N PHE A 167 -15.08 24.59 -0.77
CA PHE A 167 -14.18 24.59 0.39
C PHE A 167 -13.45 25.92 0.57
N VAL A 168 -12.98 26.53 -0.53
CA VAL A 168 -12.34 27.85 -0.48
C VAL A 168 -13.33 28.90 0.02
N LYS A 169 -14.56 28.89 -0.49
CA LYS A 169 -15.63 29.80 -0.06
C LYS A 169 -16.03 29.60 1.40
N ALA A 170 -16.04 28.36 1.88
CA ALA A 170 -16.41 28.03 3.26
C ALA A 170 -15.26 28.18 4.28
N GLY A 171 -14.06 28.61 3.85
CA GLY A 171 -12.89 28.73 4.74
C GLY A 171 -12.52 27.43 5.47
N THR A 172 -12.88 26.27 4.91
CA THR A 172 -12.83 25.01 5.64
C THR A 172 -11.43 24.38 5.59
N ASN A 173 -10.82 24.17 6.75
CA ASN A 173 -9.56 23.44 6.88
C ASN A 173 -9.81 21.92 6.74
N ILE A 174 -9.59 21.36 5.55
CA ILE A 174 -9.82 19.94 5.25
C ILE A 174 -9.00 19.00 6.15
N PRO A 175 -7.69 19.22 6.38
CA PRO A 175 -6.93 18.47 7.36
C PRO A 175 -7.56 18.41 8.77
N ALA A 176 -8.20 19.51 9.22
CA ALA A 176 -8.88 19.54 10.50
C ALA A 176 -10.22 18.77 10.49
N LYS A 177 -10.99 18.87 9.38
CA LYS A 177 -12.30 18.21 9.24
C LYS A 177 -12.22 16.72 8.95
N HIS A 178 -11.16 16.29 8.26
CA HIS A 178 -10.91 14.91 7.88
C HIS A 178 -9.49 14.51 8.25
N PRO A 179 -9.17 14.36 9.55
CA PRO A 179 -7.82 14.02 9.96
C PRO A 179 -7.44 12.63 9.43
N ILE A 180 -6.26 12.55 8.80
CA ILE A 180 -5.61 11.28 8.51
C ILE A 180 -5.01 10.76 9.81
N LYS A 181 -5.59 9.69 10.34
CA LYS A 181 -5.03 9.01 11.52
C LYS A 181 -3.99 8.01 11.05
N THR A 182 -2.75 8.14 11.54
CA THR A 182 -1.65 7.21 11.24
C THR A 182 -2.05 5.75 11.49
N LYS A 183 -2.77 5.48 12.60
CA LYS A 183 -3.32 4.16 12.90
C LYS A 183 -4.21 3.60 11.77
N HIS A 184 -5.11 4.41 11.21
CA HIS A 184 -5.97 3.96 10.12
C HIS A 184 -5.17 3.68 8.83
N VAL A 185 -4.16 4.49 8.54
CA VAL A 185 -3.27 4.26 7.38
C VAL A 185 -2.53 2.94 7.53
N GLN A 186 -1.95 2.68 8.71
CA GLN A 186 -1.29 1.42 9.00
C GLN A 186 -2.27 0.23 8.92
N GLU A 187 -3.47 0.34 9.50
CA GLU A 187 -4.50 -0.70 9.42
C GLU A 187 -4.88 -1.05 7.98
N ILE A 188 -4.98 -0.05 7.10
CA ILE A 188 -5.23 -0.25 5.67
C ILE A 188 -4.06 -1.02 5.03
N ILE A 189 -2.83 -0.56 5.24
CA ILE A 189 -1.63 -1.18 4.66
C ILE A 189 -1.52 -2.64 5.12
N ASP A 190 -1.66 -2.90 6.43
CA ASP A 190 -1.55 -4.24 7.01
C ASP A 190 -2.62 -5.19 6.45
N ALA A 191 -3.85 -4.68 6.28
CA ALA A 191 -4.93 -5.48 5.73
C ALA A 191 -4.68 -5.86 4.26
N LEU A 192 -4.23 -4.91 3.45
CA LEU A 192 -3.94 -5.12 2.04
C LEU A 192 -2.72 -6.01 1.82
N ASP A 193 -1.66 -5.82 2.62
CA ASP A 193 -0.45 -6.64 2.56
C ASP A 193 -0.77 -8.11 2.83
N LYS A 194 -1.53 -8.36 3.91
CA LYS A 194 -1.98 -9.70 4.27
C LYS A 194 -2.77 -10.33 3.14
N MET A 195 -3.76 -9.61 2.58
CA MET A 195 -4.56 -10.14 1.47
C MET A 195 -3.69 -10.50 0.28
N LEU A 196 -2.88 -9.56 -0.23
CA LEU A 196 -2.03 -9.79 -1.39
C LEU A 196 -1.02 -10.92 -1.15
N ASN A 197 -0.47 -11.06 0.05
CA ASN A 197 0.44 -12.17 0.38
C ASN A 197 -0.26 -13.52 0.43
N GLU A 198 -1.51 -13.59 0.92
CA GLU A 198 -2.29 -14.83 0.92
C GLU A 198 -2.60 -15.31 -0.50
N TYR A 199 -2.93 -14.39 -1.42
CA TYR A 199 -3.13 -14.74 -2.84
C TYR A 199 -1.82 -15.13 -3.54
N GLU A 200 -0.71 -14.45 -3.26
CA GLU A 200 0.60 -14.78 -3.83
C GLU A 200 1.09 -16.15 -3.35
N LEU A 201 0.97 -16.43 -2.05
CA LEU A 201 1.35 -17.72 -1.47
C LEU A 201 0.55 -18.86 -2.11
N ALA A 202 -0.75 -18.65 -2.32
CA ALA A 202 -1.61 -19.61 -2.98
C ALA A 202 -1.29 -19.79 -4.48
N PHE A 203 -0.77 -18.75 -5.13
CA PHE A 203 -0.47 -18.76 -6.55
C PHE A 203 0.91 -19.35 -6.87
N ASP A 204 1.95 -18.91 -6.16
CA ASP A 204 3.36 -19.14 -6.52
C ASP A 204 4.24 -19.58 -5.34
N PHE A 205 3.64 -19.89 -4.18
CA PHE A 205 4.34 -20.31 -2.97
C PHE A 205 5.43 -19.30 -2.52
N SER A 206 5.14 -18.02 -2.76
CA SER A 206 6.03 -16.90 -2.46
C SER A 206 5.31 -15.87 -1.59
N THR A 207 6.06 -15.00 -0.92
CA THR A 207 5.52 -13.86 -0.19
C THR A 207 6.41 -12.65 -0.40
N TRP A 208 5.82 -11.47 -0.23
CA TRP A 208 6.51 -10.20 -0.29
C TRP A 208 6.88 -9.74 1.11
N SER A 209 8.13 -9.32 1.27
CA SER A 209 8.63 -8.74 2.51
C SER A 209 8.44 -7.23 2.50
N ARG A 210 7.91 -6.68 3.59
CA ARG A 210 7.72 -5.24 3.79
C ARG A 210 8.97 -4.49 4.26
N ARG A 211 10.13 -5.15 4.30
CA ARG A 211 11.33 -4.55 4.89
C ARG A 211 11.87 -3.44 4.00
N LEU A 212 11.75 -2.21 4.50
CA LEU A 212 12.47 -1.05 4.02
C LEU A 212 13.62 -0.74 5.00
N PRO A 213 14.89 -0.94 4.62
CA PRO A 213 16.02 -0.68 5.49
C PRO A 213 16.35 0.82 5.55
N ILE A 214 15.43 1.66 6.03
CA ILE A 214 15.63 3.13 6.09
C ILE A 214 15.86 3.64 7.52
N GLY A 215 15.51 2.86 8.54
CA GLY A 215 15.61 3.30 9.94
C GLY A 215 17.02 3.78 10.32
N ASP A 216 18.04 3.04 9.89
CA ASP A 216 19.43 3.38 10.21
C ASP A 216 19.90 4.64 9.47
N ASP A 217 19.47 4.84 8.21
CA ASP A 217 19.93 5.96 7.38
C ASP A 217 19.44 7.31 7.91
N ILE A 218 18.16 7.44 8.24
CA ILE A 218 17.61 8.70 8.78
C ILE A 218 18.24 9.02 10.13
N LYS A 219 18.40 8.00 10.99
CA LYS A 219 19.06 8.17 12.28
C LYS A 219 20.51 8.64 12.12
N ASN A 220 21.26 8.04 11.20
CA ASN A 220 22.64 8.43 10.90
C ASN A 220 22.74 9.91 10.48
N ILE A 221 21.79 10.41 9.68
CA ILE A 221 21.72 11.83 9.31
C ILE A 221 21.50 12.72 10.54
N LEU A 222 20.57 12.35 11.42
CA LEU A 222 20.27 13.12 12.64
C LEU A 222 21.44 13.10 13.63
N ASP A 223 22.09 11.95 13.81
CA ASP A 223 23.29 11.80 14.64
C ASP A 223 24.45 12.66 14.12
N ALA A 224 24.64 12.76 12.79
CA ALA A 224 25.63 13.64 12.20
C ALA A 224 25.35 15.13 12.49
N ILE A 225 24.08 15.55 12.42
CA ILE A 225 23.66 16.92 12.78
C ILE A 225 23.96 17.18 14.26
N LYS A 226 23.57 16.25 15.14
CA LYS A 226 23.81 16.32 16.58
C LYS A 226 25.30 16.51 16.90
N TYR A 227 26.14 15.66 16.32
CA TYR A 227 27.60 15.72 16.48
C TYR A 227 28.15 17.11 16.09
N LYS A 228 27.72 17.64 14.94
CA LYS A 228 28.15 18.97 14.48
C LYS A 228 27.72 20.09 15.45
N LEU A 229 26.51 20.00 16.01
CA LEU A 229 26.00 20.96 16.97
C LEU A 229 26.76 20.93 18.30
N GLU A 230 27.22 19.75 18.73
CA GLU A 230 28.04 19.57 19.93
C GLU A 230 29.45 20.11 19.73
N ALA A 231 30.09 19.81 18.59
CA ALA A 231 31.41 20.33 18.23
C ALA A 231 31.43 21.88 18.19
N ASN A 232 30.39 22.49 17.62
CA ASN A 232 30.24 23.95 17.58
C ASN A 232 30.05 24.58 18.97
N LYS A 233 29.42 23.88 19.90
CA LYS A 233 29.27 24.35 21.29
C LYS A 233 30.61 24.31 22.02
N ALA A 234 31.36 23.22 21.84
CA ALA A 234 32.68 23.06 22.46
C ALA A 234 33.70 24.08 21.97
N SER A 235 33.69 24.45 20.69
CA SER A 235 34.61 25.46 20.13
C SER A 235 34.30 26.87 20.60
N ARG A 236 33.03 27.20 20.85
CA ARG A 236 32.60 28.50 21.40
C ARG A 236 32.95 28.68 22.88
N LEU A 237 33.05 27.61 23.65
CA LEU A 237 33.44 27.66 25.08
C LEU A 237 34.96 27.81 25.28
N LYS A 238 35.75 27.61 24.23
CA LYS A 238 37.22 27.77 24.24
C LYS A 238 37.69 29.15 23.74
N ARG A 239 36.75 30.02 23.35
CA ARG A 239 37.00 31.42 22.96
C ARG A 239 36.52 32.34 24.06
#